data_AF-A0A366XGY9-F1
#
_entry.id   AF-A0A366XGY9-F1
#
_cell.length_a   1.000
_cell.length_b   1.000
_cell.length_c   1.000
_cell.angle_alpha   90.00
_cell.angle_beta   90.00
_cell.angle_gamma   90.00
#
_symmetry.space_group_name_H-M   'P 1'
#
loop_
_entity.id
_entity.type
_entity.pdbx_description
1 polymer ?
#
loop_
_entity_poly.entity_id
_entity_poly.type
_entity_poly.pdbx_seq_one_letter_code
_entity_poly.pdbx_strand_id
1 'polypeptide(L)'
;MESLVNDIIPVFVEVTASESRSFQQEHQYPFAVFEALALSVALTNPVGGYDKTYVRVHFSNQDIYECRLDLGCGGNDQGFAEHCLSIIEYDEREQYKAQLEKRPPANHYQKIVEQLKQYHFDQQLILIARHKAKEATANAEAEEQKQEELKRIEQQKAFKLHRQKEQEFQDDLVVPDWAKSVIVATVTEYDSDNSDPFGGYHQTKTVRTIILAWSKHTRNLFPELRKACLSHSDTQFLHDKNQSLEHRQPHWSGDGYFLSDRDYIRHGWQVRKVLLGNTIKAHNVPFGEWAITG
;
A
#
# COMPACT_ATOMS: atom_id res chain seq x y z
N MET A 1 -25.60 40.15 -44.10
CA MET A 1 -24.15 39.87 -44.06
C MET A 1 -23.91 39.14 -42.76
N GLU A 2 -24.03 37.81 -42.80
CA GLU A 2 -23.66 36.94 -41.69
C GLU A 2 -22.18 37.17 -41.40
N SER A 3 -21.84 37.60 -40.18
CA SER A 3 -20.45 37.52 -39.74
C SER A 3 -20.15 36.03 -39.61
N LEU A 4 -19.40 35.49 -40.58
CA LEU A 4 -18.69 34.24 -40.39
C LEU A 4 -17.78 34.44 -39.17
N VAL A 5 -18.25 34.01 -38.01
CA VAL A 5 -17.38 33.80 -36.86
C VAL A 5 -16.45 32.67 -37.31
N ASN A 6 -15.22 33.01 -37.65
CA ASN A 6 -14.21 32.00 -37.91
C ASN A 6 -13.87 31.37 -36.56
N ASP A 7 -14.40 30.19 -36.29
CA ASP A 7 -14.08 29.43 -35.09
C ASP A 7 -12.55 29.24 -35.01
N ILE A 8 -11.96 29.64 -33.87
CA ILE A 8 -10.55 29.42 -33.60
C ILE A 8 -10.40 27.98 -33.12
N ILE A 9 -9.96 27.10 -34.02
CA ILE A 9 -9.85 25.67 -33.77
C ILE A 9 -8.38 25.25 -33.63
N PRO A 10 -8.08 24.26 -32.80
CA PRO A 10 -6.73 23.71 -32.73
C PRO A 10 -6.43 22.86 -33.97
N VAL A 11 -5.20 22.97 -34.49
CA VAL A 11 -4.76 22.32 -35.73
C VAL A 11 -3.82 21.15 -35.44
N PHE A 12 -2.75 21.41 -34.68
CA PHE A 12 -1.77 20.40 -34.29
C PHE A 12 -1.16 20.73 -32.93
N VAL A 13 -0.55 19.72 -32.33
CA VAL A 13 0.12 19.78 -31.03
C VAL A 13 1.57 19.34 -31.19
N GLU A 14 2.49 20.18 -30.76
CA GLU A 14 3.91 19.84 -30.59
C GLU A 14 4.11 19.38 -29.15
N VAL A 15 4.61 18.16 -28.95
CA VAL A 15 4.95 17.64 -27.61
C VAL A 15 6.40 17.97 -27.30
N THR A 16 6.64 18.88 -26.36
CA THR A 16 7.99 19.34 -26.03
C THR A 16 8.68 18.43 -25.00
N ALA A 17 7.91 17.80 -24.11
CA ALA A 17 8.38 16.77 -23.18
C ALA A 17 7.19 15.93 -22.66
N SER A 18 7.42 14.66 -22.33
CA SER A 18 6.41 13.81 -21.66
C SER A 18 7.07 12.78 -20.74
N GLU A 19 6.45 12.52 -19.59
CA GLU A 19 6.75 11.36 -18.73
C GLU A 19 6.25 10.05 -19.39
N SER A 20 5.27 10.15 -20.30
CA SER A 20 4.73 9.01 -21.02
C SER A 20 5.61 8.60 -22.20
N ARG A 21 5.79 7.28 -22.38
CA ARG A 21 6.50 6.72 -23.55
C ARG A 21 5.68 6.74 -24.84
N SER A 22 4.41 7.10 -24.74
CA SER A 22 3.49 7.14 -25.89
C SER A 22 3.72 8.33 -26.81
N PHE A 23 4.43 9.37 -26.34
CA PHE A 23 4.75 10.55 -27.13
C PHE A 23 6.23 10.58 -27.51
N GLN A 24 6.50 11.01 -28.75
CA GLN A 24 7.83 11.33 -29.21
C GLN A 24 8.12 12.81 -28.94
N GLN A 25 9.29 13.09 -28.37
CA GLN A 25 9.71 14.45 -28.08
C GLN A 25 9.90 15.25 -29.38
N GLU A 26 9.50 16.52 -29.38
CA GLU A 26 9.56 17.46 -30.51
C GLU A 26 8.77 16.98 -31.75
N HIS A 27 7.84 16.04 -31.55
CA HIS A 27 6.96 15.57 -32.61
C HIS A 27 5.67 16.37 -32.68
N GLN A 28 5.19 16.59 -33.91
CA GLN A 28 3.92 17.27 -34.18
C GLN A 28 2.83 16.26 -34.51
N TYR A 29 1.73 16.33 -33.78
CA TYR A 29 0.57 15.47 -33.95
C TYR A 29 -0.61 16.30 -34.44
N PRO A 30 -1.39 15.84 -35.45
CA PRO A 30 -2.70 16.43 -35.72
C PRO A 30 -3.54 16.44 -34.44
N PHE A 31 -4.28 17.52 -34.17
CA PHE A 31 -4.92 17.73 -32.87
C PHE A 31 -5.79 16.54 -32.42
N ALA A 32 -6.64 16.01 -33.30
CA ALA A 32 -7.47 14.86 -32.99
C ALA A 32 -6.68 13.57 -32.68
N VAL A 33 -5.52 13.40 -33.32
CA VAL A 33 -4.61 12.26 -33.04
C VAL A 33 -3.95 12.45 -31.68
N PHE A 34 -3.53 13.67 -31.36
CA PHE A 34 -3.00 14.00 -30.04
C PHE A 34 -4.02 13.72 -28.94
N GLU A 35 -5.26 14.22 -29.07
CA GLU A 35 -6.32 14.01 -28.07
C GLU A 35 -6.60 12.53 -27.84
N ALA A 36 -6.62 11.71 -28.91
CA ALA A 36 -6.82 10.27 -28.79
C ALA A 36 -5.66 9.58 -28.04
N LEU A 37 -4.42 9.99 -28.33
CA LEU A 37 -3.23 9.48 -27.63
C LEU A 37 -3.20 9.94 -26.17
N ALA A 38 -3.50 11.21 -25.90
CA ALA A 38 -3.57 11.78 -24.56
C ALA A 38 -4.60 11.05 -23.70
N LEU A 39 -5.78 10.75 -24.26
CA LEU A 39 -6.78 9.93 -23.58
C LEU A 39 -6.25 8.52 -23.31
N SER A 40 -5.56 7.88 -24.27
CA SER A 40 -4.99 6.55 -24.06
C SER A 40 -3.98 6.51 -22.91
N VAL A 41 -3.18 7.58 -22.76
CA VAL A 41 -2.25 7.77 -21.65
C VAL A 41 -3.00 8.05 -20.35
N ALA A 42 -4.00 8.92 -20.35
CA ALA A 42 -4.79 9.20 -19.15
C ALA A 42 -5.45 7.93 -18.58
N LEU A 43 -5.91 7.03 -19.45
CA LEU A 43 -6.53 5.76 -19.08
C LEU A 43 -5.55 4.75 -18.45
N THR A 44 -4.22 4.94 -18.55
CA THR A 44 -3.26 4.10 -17.82
C THR A 44 -3.14 4.48 -16.34
N ASN A 45 -3.70 5.63 -15.95
CA ASN A 45 -3.73 6.13 -14.57
C ASN A 45 -5.19 6.26 -14.07
N PRO A 46 -5.94 5.13 -13.91
CA PRO A 46 -7.39 5.16 -13.67
C PRO A 46 -7.80 5.58 -12.24
N VAL A 47 -6.94 5.32 -11.23
CA VAL A 47 -7.23 5.52 -9.79
C VAL A 47 -6.36 6.61 -9.14
N GLY A 48 -5.75 7.47 -9.96
CA GLY A 48 -4.85 8.53 -9.51
C GLY A 48 -3.45 8.41 -10.11
N GLY A 49 -2.63 9.42 -9.83
CA GLY A 49 -1.41 9.66 -10.60
C GLY A 49 -1.70 10.27 -11.97
N TYR A 50 -0.65 10.72 -12.65
CA TYR A 50 -0.73 11.30 -13.98
C TYR A 50 0.65 11.29 -14.63
N ASP A 51 0.66 11.28 -15.97
CA ASP A 51 1.88 11.51 -16.76
C ASP A 51 1.93 12.99 -17.16
N LYS A 52 2.95 13.71 -16.70
CA LYS A 52 3.15 15.12 -17.10
C LYS A 52 3.56 15.18 -18.57
N THR A 53 2.82 15.97 -19.34
CA THR A 53 3.08 16.18 -20.77
C THR A 53 3.06 17.67 -21.08
N TYR A 54 4.18 18.20 -21.53
CA TYR A 54 4.35 19.59 -21.92
C TYR A 54 4.07 19.72 -23.42
N VAL A 55 3.17 20.63 -23.75
CA VAL A 55 2.66 20.78 -25.11
C VAL A 55 2.65 22.23 -25.55
N ARG A 56 2.78 22.41 -26.87
CA ARG A 56 2.50 23.65 -27.58
C ARG A 56 1.39 23.37 -28.61
N VAL A 57 0.25 24.01 -28.45
CA VAL A 57 -0.93 23.84 -29.31
C VAL A 57 -1.02 25.02 -30.28
N HIS A 58 -1.13 24.71 -31.56
CA HIS A 58 -1.23 25.69 -32.63
C HIS A 58 -2.66 25.77 -33.17
N PHE A 59 -3.19 26.98 -33.28
CA PHE A 59 -4.58 27.25 -33.68
C PHE A 59 -4.70 27.84 -35.10
N SER A 60 -5.91 27.79 -35.64
CA SER A 60 -6.22 28.27 -37.00
C SER A 60 -5.94 29.77 -37.22
N ASN A 61 -5.96 30.57 -36.15
CA ASN A 61 -5.64 31.99 -36.17
C ASN A 61 -4.16 32.31 -35.94
N GLN A 62 -3.28 31.30 -35.96
CA GLN A 62 -1.85 31.39 -35.65
C GLN A 62 -1.53 31.62 -34.17
N ASP A 63 -2.53 31.56 -33.28
CA ASP A 63 -2.26 31.53 -31.85
C ASP A 63 -1.50 30.28 -31.45
N ILE A 64 -0.70 30.44 -30.41
CA ILE A 64 0.08 29.38 -29.79
C ILE A 64 -0.24 29.39 -28.31
N TYR A 65 -0.62 28.24 -27.76
CA TYR A 65 -0.83 28.06 -26.33
C TYR A 65 0.11 26.97 -25.80
N GLU A 66 0.89 27.31 -24.78
CA GLU A 66 1.82 26.39 -24.13
C GLU A 66 1.31 26.05 -22.73
N CYS A 67 1.27 24.75 -22.41
CA CYS A 67 0.93 24.31 -21.06
C CYS A 67 1.52 22.93 -20.73
N ARG A 68 1.40 22.58 -19.45
CA ARG A 68 1.59 21.22 -18.96
C ARG A 68 0.21 20.59 -18.77
N LEU A 69 0.03 19.41 -19.34
CA LEU A 69 -1.11 18.53 -19.11
C LEU A 69 -0.71 17.48 -18.08
N ASP A 70 -1.60 17.24 -17.13
CA ASP A 70 -1.47 16.17 -16.15
C ASP A 70 -2.34 15.01 -16.65
N LEU A 71 -1.80 14.12 -17.49
CA LEU A 71 -2.59 13.10 -18.17
C LEU A 71 -2.97 11.94 -17.23
N GLY A 72 -4.23 11.88 -16.82
CA GLY A 72 -4.74 10.86 -15.89
C GLY A 72 -6.27 10.88 -15.79
N CYS A 73 -6.82 9.92 -15.05
CA CYS A 73 -8.23 9.95 -14.64
C CYS A 73 -8.40 10.62 -13.27
N GLY A 74 -9.61 10.63 -12.72
CA GLY A 74 -9.84 11.11 -11.35
C GLY A 74 -9.75 12.64 -11.16
N GLY A 75 -10.12 13.42 -12.18
CA GLY A 75 -10.08 14.89 -12.15
C GLY A 75 -8.81 15.51 -12.74
N ASN A 76 -7.93 14.69 -13.30
CA ASN A 76 -6.79 15.09 -14.12
C ASN A 76 -7.23 15.31 -15.60
N ASP A 77 -6.28 15.62 -16.49
CA ASP A 77 -6.55 15.94 -17.89
C ASP A 77 -6.67 14.67 -18.75
N GLN A 78 -7.71 14.58 -19.59
CA GLN A 78 -7.83 13.52 -20.62
C GLN A 78 -7.24 13.94 -21.97
N GLY A 79 -6.80 15.19 -22.08
CA GLY A 79 -6.39 15.85 -23.31
C GLY A 79 -6.33 17.36 -23.09
N PHE A 80 -5.85 18.09 -24.09
CA PHE A 80 -5.77 19.54 -24.04
C PHE A 80 -7.16 20.18 -24.00
N ALA A 81 -8.13 19.64 -24.73
CA ALA A 81 -9.49 20.18 -24.73
C ALA A 81 -10.12 20.13 -23.32
N GLU A 82 -9.96 19.00 -22.61
CA GLU A 82 -10.42 18.86 -21.23
C GLU A 82 -9.71 19.83 -20.29
N HIS A 83 -8.40 19.99 -20.43
CA HIS A 83 -7.60 20.92 -19.63
C HIS A 83 -8.10 22.36 -19.75
N CYS A 84 -8.39 22.82 -20.98
CA CYS A 84 -8.95 24.16 -21.19
C CYS A 84 -10.32 24.31 -20.54
N LEU A 85 -11.18 23.31 -20.68
CA LEU A 85 -12.52 23.33 -20.08
C LEU A 85 -12.48 23.29 -18.56
N SER A 86 -11.60 22.49 -17.96
CA SER A 86 -11.46 22.39 -16.51
C SER A 86 -11.02 23.72 -15.88
N ILE A 87 -10.15 24.47 -16.56
CA ILE A 87 -9.74 25.82 -16.16
C ILE A 87 -10.92 26.79 -16.22
N ILE A 88 -11.70 26.76 -17.31
CA ILE A 88 -12.89 27.61 -17.47
C ILE A 88 -13.93 27.29 -16.39
N GLU A 89 -14.25 26.01 -16.17
CA GLU A 89 -15.19 25.54 -15.16
C GLU A 89 -14.71 25.86 -13.73
N TYR A 90 -13.41 25.84 -13.47
CA TYR A 90 -12.85 26.25 -12.20
C TYR A 90 -13.03 27.75 -11.96
N ASP A 91 -12.71 28.59 -12.94
CA ASP A 91 -12.88 30.04 -12.83
C ASP A 91 -14.35 30.42 -12.61
N GLU A 92 -15.28 29.80 -13.34
CA GLU A 92 -16.72 30.04 -13.18
C GLU A 92 -17.21 29.68 -11.77
N ARG A 93 -16.74 28.56 -11.22
CA ARG A 93 -17.03 28.17 -9.83
C ARG A 93 -16.46 29.17 -8.83
N GLU A 94 -15.23 29.65 -9.03
CA GLU A 94 -14.62 30.63 -8.13
C GLU A 94 -15.30 32.00 -8.20
N GLN A 95 -15.71 32.44 -9.40
CA GLN A 95 -16.51 33.65 -9.56
C GLN A 95 -17.86 33.53 -8.83
N TYR A 96 -18.55 32.39 -8.99
CA TYR A 96 -19.81 32.13 -8.29
C TYR A 96 -19.64 32.15 -6.76
N LYS A 97 -18.61 31.47 -6.22
CA LYS A 97 -18.29 31.51 -4.79
C LYS A 97 -17.99 32.93 -4.30
N ALA A 98 -17.19 33.69 -5.06
CA ALA A 98 -16.84 35.06 -4.70
C ALA A 98 -18.08 35.96 -4.58
N GLN A 99 -19.07 35.78 -5.46
CA GLN A 99 -20.36 36.47 -5.40
C GLN A 99 -21.15 36.10 -4.15
N LEU A 100 -21.23 34.81 -3.81
CA LEU A 100 -21.91 34.34 -2.60
C LEU A 100 -21.26 34.89 -1.31
N GLU A 101 -19.93 34.94 -1.30
CA GLU A 101 -19.12 35.41 -0.16
C GLU A 101 -18.95 36.94 -0.12
N LYS A 102 -19.47 37.67 -1.12
CA LYS A 102 -19.29 39.13 -1.29
C LYS A 102 -17.82 39.57 -1.26
N ARG A 103 -16.91 38.74 -1.77
CA ARG A 103 -15.48 39.06 -1.92
C ARG A 103 -15.16 39.45 -3.36
N PRO A 104 -14.11 40.24 -3.60
CA PRO A 104 -13.63 40.47 -4.97
C PRO A 104 -13.19 39.12 -5.59
N PRO A 105 -13.47 38.90 -6.89
CA PRO A 105 -13.02 37.70 -7.58
C PRO A 105 -11.49 37.67 -7.66
N ALA A 106 -10.91 36.46 -7.70
CA ALA A 106 -9.48 36.29 -7.85
C ALA A 106 -9.10 36.49 -9.34
N ASN A 107 -8.34 37.54 -9.66
CA ASN A 107 -8.04 37.89 -11.05
C ASN A 107 -6.85 37.11 -11.66
N HIS A 108 -6.33 36.08 -10.98
CA HIS A 108 -5.08 35.42 -11.39
C HIS A 108 -5.16 34.72 -12.76
N TYR A 109 -6.35 34.26 -13.15
CA TYR A 109 -6.56 33.49 -14.38
C TYR A 109 -7.48 34.18 -15.42
N GLN A 110 -8.01 35.37 -15.13
CA GLN A 110 -9.01 36.02 -16.00
C GLN A 110 -8.56 36.14 -17.45
N LYS A 111 -7.33 36.63 -17.70
CA LYS A 111 -6.80 36.78 -19.06
C LYS A 111 -6.65 35.45 -19.80
N ILE A 112 -6.25 34.40 -19.08
CA ILE A 112 -6.10 33.05 -19.64
C ILE A 112 -7.49 32.50 -19.98
N VAL A 113 -8.46 32.62 -19.08
CA VAL A 113 -9.84 32.16 -19.30
C VAL A 113 -10.50 32.91 -20.47
N GLU A 114 -10.30 34.22 -20.58
CA GLU A 114 -10.79 35.02 -21.71
C GLU A 114 -10.21 34.56 -23.05
N GLN A 115 -8.93 34.16 -23.08
CA GLN A 115 -8.29 33.58 -24.25
C GLN A 115 -8.85 32.19 -24.56
N LEU A 116 -8.93 31.30 -23.56
CA LEU A 116 -9.42 29.93 -23.73
C LEU A 116 -10.87 29.88 -24.20
N LYS A 117 -11.72 30.83 -23.77
CA LYS A 117 -13.12 30.96 -24.21
C LYS A 117 -13.28 31.28 -25.71
N GLN A 118 -12.22 31.69 -26.39
CA GLN A 118 -12.25 31.94 -27.84
C GLN A 118 -12.01 30.65 -28.65
N TYR A 119 -11.41 29.63 -28.02
CA TYR A 119 -11.08 28.37 -28.66
C TYR A 119 -12.29 27.44 -28.73
N HIS A 120 -12.45 26.80 -29.88
CA HIS A 120 -13.56 25.89 -30.16
C HIS A 120 -13.04 24.45 -30.24
N PHE A 121 -13.60 23.59 -29.39
CA PHE A 121 -13.25 22.17 -29.28
C PHE A 121 -14.44 21.29 -29.66
N ASP A 122 -14.15 20.06 -30.10
CA ASP A 122 -15.18 19.05 -30.37
C ASP A 122 -15.79 18.54 -29.06
N GLN A 123 -16.99 19.03 -28.76
CA GLN A 123 -17.75 18.69 -27.56
C GLN A 123 -18.08 17.20 -27.47
N GLN A 124 -18.28 16.51 -28.60
CA GLN A 124 -18.59 15.08 -28.58
C GLN A 124 -17.37 14.27 -28.16
N LEU A 125 -16.19 14.61 -28.67
CA LEU A 125 -14.94 13.94 -28.27
C LEU A 125 -14.64 14.13 -26.79
N ILE A 126 -14.84 15.34 -26.26
CA ILE A 126 -14.67 15.64 -24.83
C ILE A 126 -15.61 14.78 -23.97
N LEU A 127 -16.90 14.73 -24.31
CA LEU A 127 -17.87 13.94 -23.56
C LEU A 127 -17.54 12.44 -23.58
N ILE A 128 -17.09 11.93 -24.72
CA ILE A 128 -16.62 10.54 -24.86
C ILE A 128 -15.39 10.29 -23.98
N ALA A 129 -14.42 11.20 -23.99
CA ALA A 129 -13.21 11.11 -23.16
C ALA A 129 -13.56 11.11 -21.67
N ARG A 130 -14.41 12.04 -21.22
CA ARG A 130 -14.92 12.09 -19.83
C ARG A 130 -15.63 10.80 -19.43
N HIS A 131 -16.47 10.25 -20.31
CA HIS A 131 -17.17 9.00 -20.04
C HIS A 131 -16.19 7.83 -19.87
N LYS A 132 -15.24 7.70 -20.80
CA LYS A 132 -14.21 6.65 -20.74
C LYS A 132 -13.34 6.75 -19.50
N ALA A 133 -12.94 7.96 -19.10
CA ALA A 133 -12.16 8.17 -17.88
C ALA A 133 -12.96 7.77 -16.63
N LYS A 134 -14.24 8.16 -16.54
CA LYS A 134 -15.13 7.75 -15.43
C LYS A 134 -15.32 6.24 -15.37
N GLU A 135 -15.54 5.60 -16.52
CA GLU A 135 -15.69 4.15 -16.60
C GLU A 135 -14.40 3.42 -16.18
N ALA A 136 -13.24 3.91 -16.62
CA ALA A 136 -11.94 3.36 -16.25
C ALA A 136 -11.68 3.47 -14.74
N THR A 137 -11.96 4.63 -14.13
CA THR A 137 -11.86 4.82 -12.68
C THR A 137 -12.78 3.86 -11.93
N ALA A 138 -14.06 3.80 -12.30
CA ALA A 138 -15.02 2.92 -11.63
C ALA A 138 -14.64 1.44 -11.73
N ASN A 139 -14.16 0.99 -12.89
CA ASN A 139 -13.73 -0.39 -13.10
C ASN A 139 -12.48 -0.73 -12.28
N ALA A 140 -11.50 0.18 -12.22
CA ALA A 140 -10.28 -0.03 -11.45
C ALA A 140 -10.55 -0.04 -9.93
N GLU A 141 -11.36 0.89 -9.42
CA GLU A 141 -11.79 0.90 -8.02
C GLU A 141 -12.55 -0.39 -7.64
N ALA A 142 -13.43 -0.88 -8.52
CA ALA A 142 -14.17 -2.12 -8.30
C ALA A 142 -13.25 -3.35 -8.25
N GLU A 143 -12.22 -3.40 -9.10
CA GLU A 143 -11.25 -4.49 -9.08
C GLU A 143 -10.36 -4.43 -7.82
N GLU A 144 -9.90 -3.24 -7.40
CA GLU A 144 -9.17 -3.08 -6.14
C GLU A 144 -10.00 -3.54 -4.93
N GLN A 145 -11.26 -3.13 -4.83
CA GLN A 145 -12.17 -3.56 -3.78
C GLN A 145 -12.38 -5.08 -3.76
N LYS A 146 -12.52 -5.68 -4.95
CA LYS A 146 -12.67 -7.14 -5.07
C LYS A 146 -11.41 -7.88 -4.63
N GLN A 147 -10.22 -7.38 -4.99
CA GLN A 147 -8.95 -7.96 -4.57
C GLN A 147 -8.74 -7.83 -3.05
N GLU A 148 -9.09 -6.69 -2.46
CA GLU A 148 -9.06 -6.51 -1.01
C GLU A 148 -10.01 -7.46 -0.29
N GLU A 149 -11.25 -7.62 -0.77
CA GLU A 149 -12.23 -8.52 -0.16
C GLU A 149 -11.78 -9.98 -0.26
N LEU A 150 -11.22 -10.40 -1.40
CA LEU A 150 -10.64 -11.74 -1.55
C LEU A 150 -9.52 -11.99 -0.54
N LYS A 151 -8.60 -11.02 -0.37
CA LYS A 151 -7.53 -11.08 0.64
C LYS A 151 -8.10 -11.19 2.06
N ARG A 152 -9.13 -10.40 2.39
CA ARG A 152 -9.80 -10.46 3.71
C ARG A 152 -10.45 -11.82 3.96
N ILE A 153 -11.15 -12.37 2.96
CA ILE A 153 -11.77 -13.69 3.06
C ILE A 153 -10.71 -14.78 3.25
N GLU A 154 -9.60 -14.73 2.52
CA GLU A 154 -8.49 -15.67 2.65
C GLU A 154 -7.86 -15.60 4.04
N GLN A 155 -7.56 -14.39 4.53
CA GLN A 155 -7.04 -14.16 5.87
C GLN A 155 -7.99 -14.70 6.95
N GLN A 156 -9.29 -14.44 6.84
CA GLN A 156 -10.28 -14.96 7.78
C GLN A 156 -10.36 -16.49 7.77
N LYS A 157 -10.29 -17.12 6.59
CA LYS A 157 -10.25 -18.59 6.46
C LYS A 157 -9.00 -19.16 7.10
N ALA A 158 -7.83 -18.57 6.81
CA ALA A 158 -6.55 -18.98 7.40
C ALA A 158 -6.57 -18.85 8.93
N PHE A 159 -7.09 -17.73 9.45
CA PHE A 159 -7.22 -17.51 10.89
C PHE A 159 -8.17 -18.52 11.56
N LYS A 160 -9.34 -18.78 10.96
CA LYS A 160 -10.28 -19.78 11.48
C LYS A 160 -9.65 -21.18 11.50
N LEU A 161 -8.97 -21.57 10.42
CA LEU A 161 -8.28 -22.86 10.34
C LEU A 161 -7.15 -22.96 11.36
N HIS A 162 -6.36 -21.91 11.53
CA HIS A 162 -5.31 -21.87 12.55
C HIS A 162 -5.87 -22.04 13.95
N ARG A 163 -6.94 -21.31 14.29
CA ARG A 163 -7.63 -21.43 15.58
C ARG A 163 -8.22 -22.81 15.82
N GLN A 164 -8.77 -23.46 14.78
CA GLN A 164 -9.26 -24.84 14.88
C GLN A 164 -8.12 -25.80 15.20
N LYS A 165 -7.00 -25.72 14.48
CA LYS A 165 -5.82 -26.55 14.74
C LYS A 165 -5.22 -26.32 16.13
N GLU A 166 -5.19 -25.06 16.58
CA GLU A 166 -4.74 -24.72 17.93
C GLU A 166 -5.66 -25.32 18.99
N GLN A 167 -6.99 -25.27 18.80
CA GLN A 167 -7.93 -25.90 19.72
C GLN A 167 -7.78 -27.42 19.75
N GLU A 168 -7.74 -28.08 18.59
CA GLU A 168 -7.53 -29.54 18.48
C GLU A 168 -6.22 -29.95 19.18
N PHE A 169 -5.15 -29.18 18.96
CA PHE A 169 -3.86 -29.39 19.61
C PHE A 169 -3.95 -29.27 21.14
N GLN A 170 -4.70 -28.28 21.66
CA GLN A 170 -4.87 -28.06 23.09
C GLN A 170 -5.77 -29.12 23.74
N ASP A 171 -6.79 -29.61 23.02
CA ASP A 171 -7.72 -30.63 23.51
C ASP A 171 -7.02 -32.00 23.64
N ASP A 172 -6.13 -32.34 22.70
CA ASP A 172 -5.33 -33.58 22.74
C ASP A 172 -4.14 -33.51 23.74
N LEU A 173 -3.88 -32.34 24.31
CA LEU A 173 -2.68 -32.10 25.10
C LEU A 173 -2.79 -32.58 26.56
N VAL A 174 -2.00 -33.61 26.89
CA VAL A 174 -1.80 -34.04 28.28
C VAL A 174 -0.68 -33.23 28.94
N VAL A 175 -1.06 -32.26 29.77
CA VAL A 175 -0.10 -31.48 30.57
C VAL A 175 0.14 -32.16 31.92
N PRO A 176 1.41 -32.43 32.31
CA PRO A 176 1.69 -33.00 33.63
C PRO A 176 1.24 -32.10 34.79
N ASP A 177 0.64 -32.71 35.83
CA ASP A 177 0.12 -31.97 37.00
C ASP A 177 1.18 -31.14 37.73
N TRP A 178 2.43 -31.61 37.74
CA TRP A 178 3.55 -30.92 38.36
C TRP A 178 4.08 -29.75 37.52
N ALA A 179 3.74 -29.68 36.22
CA ALA A 179 4.26 -28.66 35.32
C ALA A 179 3.68 -27.30 35.69
N LYS A 180 4.58 -26.33 35.89
CA LYS A 180 4.24 -24.91 36.16
C LYS A 180 4.50 -24.02 34.95
N SER A 181 5.33 -24.48 34.03
CA SER A 181 5.67 -23.76 32.80
C SER A 181 6.09 -24.74 31.71
N VAL A 182 6.08 -24.27 30.47
CA VAL A 182 6.59 -24.96 29.29
C VAL A 182 7.72 -24.13 28.67
N ILE A 183 8.75 -24.80 28.18
CA ILE A 183 9.87 -24.17 27.47
C ILE A 183 9.62 -24.37 25.98
N VAL A 184 9.61 -23.25 25.26
CA VAL A 184 9.21 -23.19 23.85
C VAL A 184 10.29 -22.45 23.06
N ALA A 185 10.64 -23.00 21.91
CA ALA A 185 11.42 -22.32 20.89
C ALA A 185 10.51 -21.78 19.81
N THR A 186 10.67 -20.51 19.46
CA THR A 186 9.99 -19.89 18.32
C THR A 186 11.02 -19.33 17.36
N VAL A 187 10.85 -19.57 16.07
CA VAL A 187 11.60 -18.85 15.03
C VAL A 187 10.69 -17.82 14.40
N THR A 188 11.13 -16.57 14.42
CA THR A 188 10.43 -15.46 13.80
C THR A 188 11.17 -14.99 12.55
N GLU A 189 10.42 -14.49 11.58
CA GLU A 189 10.93 -13.85 10.38
C GLU A 189 10.38 -12.44 10.26
N TYR A 190 11.08 -11.59 9.51
CA TYR A 190 10.60 -10.25 9.20
C TYR A 190 9.34 -10.33 8.34
N ASP A 191 8.28 -9.64 8.75
CA ASP A 191 7.05 -9.56 8.00
C ASP A 191 7.08 -8.31 7.12
N SER A 192 7.53 -8.46 5.88
CA SER A 192 7.61 -7.36 4.91
C SER A 192 6.24 -6.79 4.57
N ASP A 193 5.18 -7.61 4.63
CA ASP A 193 3.86 -7.24 4.14
C ASP A 193 3.13 -6.35 5.16
N ASN A 194 3.43 -6.53 6.46
CA ASN A 194 2.83 -5.78 7.55
C ASN A 194 3.77 -4.76 8.22
N SER A 195 5.00 -4.61 7.71
CA SER A 195 5.96 -3.62 8.22
C SER A 195 5.98 -2.34 7.40
N ASP A 196 6.33 -1.23 8.06
CA ASP A 196 6.67 0.04 7.41
C ASP A 196 8.13 0.41 7.73
N PRO A 197 9.08 0.06 6.83
CA PRO A 197 10.49 0.39 7.00
C PRO A 197 10.77 1.88 7.11
N PHE A 198 9.94 2.73 6.48
CA PHE A 198 10.16 4.18 6.41
C PHE A 198 9.58 4.90 7.63
N GLY A 199 8.48 4.37 8.19
CA GLY A 199 7.90 4.82 9.46
C GLY A 199 8.56 4.22 10.72
N GLY A 200 9.54 3.33 10.56
CA GLY A 200 10.21 2.65 11.67
C GLY A 200 9.34 1.59 12.37
N TYR A 201 8.27 1.12 11.73
CA TYR A 201 7.39 0.07 12.24
C TYR A 201 7.83 -1.30 11.69
N HIS A 202 8.24 -2.20 12.57
CA HIS A 202 8.75 -3.52 12.19
C HIS A 202 7.93 -4.63 12.82
N GLN A 203 7.22 -5.38 11.98
CA GLN A 203 6.47 -6.56 12.32
C GLN A 203 7.29 -7.84 12.07
N THR A 204 6.96 -8.87 12.85
CA THR A 204 7.63 -10.17 12.77
C THR A 204 6.56 -11.25 12.80
N LYS A 205 6.70 -12.26 11.94
CA LYS A 205 5.81 -13.41 11.92
C LYS A 205 6.49 -14.62 12.53
N THR A 206 5.80 -15.33 13.41
CA THR A 206 6.29 -16.63 13.92
C THR A 206 6.07 -17.68 12.86
N VAL A 207 7.16 -18.27 12.38
CA VAL A 207 7.13 -19.28 11.31
C VAL A 207 7.02 -20.69 11.89
N ARG A 208 7.66 -20.91 13.05
CA ARG A 208 7.65 -22.21 13.72
C ARG A 208 7.70 -22.04 15.21
N THR A 209 6.99 -22.94 15.89
CA THR A 209 6.96 -23.07 17.35
C THR A 209 7.28 -24.53 17.68
N ILE A 210 8.22 -24.76 18.58
CA ILE A 210 8.65 -26.09 19.04
C ILE A 210 8.56 -26.13 20.56
N ILE A 211 7.87 -27.13 21.10
CA ILE A 211 7.74 -27.37 22.53
C ILE A 211 8.86 -28.30 22.98
N LEU A 212 9.79 -27.75 23.76
CA LEU A 212 11.05 -28.41 24.09
C LEU A 212 11.01 -29.20 25.39
N ALA A 213 10.33 -28.70 26.43
CA ALA A 213 10.27 -29.33 27.74
C ALA A 213 9.19 -28.77 28.66
N TRP A 214 8.70 -29.60 29.58
CA TRP A 214 7.95 -29.16 30.77
C TRP A 214 8.88 -28.72 31.90
N SER A 215 8.46 -27.76 32.72
CA SER A 215 9.26 -27.21 33.81
C SER A 215 8.49 -27.09 35.12
N LYS A 216 9.18 -27.38 36.23
CA LYS A 216 8.68 -27.21 37.62
C LYS A 216 8.84 -25.78 38.14
N HIS A 217 9.56 -24.92 37.41
CA HIS A 217 9.94 -23.59 37.85
C HIS A 217 9.16 -22.50 37.11
N THR A 218 8.69 -21.49 37.84
CA THR A 218 8.12 -20.28 37.24
C THR A 218 9.18 -19.21 36.93
N ARG A 219 10.37 -19.33 37.51
CA ARG A 219 11.50 -18.43 37.26
C ARG A 219 12.12 -18.72 35.89
N ASN A 220 12.59 -17.65 35.22
CA ASN A 220 13.33 -17.72 33.98
C ASN A 220 14.80 -18.09 34.26
N LEU A 221 15.10 -19.39 34.26
CA LEU A 221 16.43 -19.93 34.52
C LEU A 221 17.11 -20.25 33.18
N PHE A 222 18.10 -19.46 32.75
CA PHE A 222 18.83 -19.71 31.49
C PHE A 222 19.51 -21.08 31.41
N PRO A 223 20.12 -21.64 32.49
CA PRO A 223 20.64 -23.00 32.44
C PRO A 223 19.57 -24.04 32.10
N GLU A 224 18.33 -23.82 32.54
CA GLU A 224 17.20 -24.68 32.23
C GLU A 224 16.77 -24.55 30.77
N LEU A 225 16.70 -23.32 30.24
CA LEU A 225 16.42 -23.06 28.83
C LEU A 225 17.46 -23.73 27.91
N ARG A 226 18.75 -23.57 28.22
CA ARG A 226 19.86 -24.20 27.50
C ARG A 226 19.78 -25.73 27.52
N LYS A 227 19.39 -26.32 28.64
CA LYS A 227 19.21 -27.77 28.73
C LYS A 227 18.05 -28.24 27.84
N ALA A 228 16.94 -27.50 27.80
CA ALA A 228 15.79 -27.83 26.96
C ALA A 228 16.11 -27.71 25.45
N CYS A 229 17.05 -26.85 25.06
CA CYS A 229 17.49 -26.72 23.67
C CYS A 229 18.07 -28.01 23.08
N LEU A 230 18.54 -28.94 23.93
CA LEU A 230 19.07 -30.23 23.49
C LEU A 230 17.97 -31.18 22.97
N SER A 231 16.70 -30.91 23.30
CA SER A 231 15.56 -31.75 22.91
C SER A 231 15.29 -31.76 21.40
N HIS A 232 15.76 -30.75 20.65
CA HIS A 232 15.52 -30.64 19.21
C HIS A 232 16.78 -30.22 18.46
N SER A 233 17.07 -30.84 17.31
CA SER A 233 18.29 -30.56 16.50
C SER A 233 18.46 -29.07 16.19
N ASP A 234 17.37 -28.43 15.78
CA ASP A 234 17.42 -27.05 15.28
C ASP A 234 17.66 -26.02 16.40
N THR A 235 17.51 -26.41 17.66
CA THR A 235 17.77 -25.54 18.81
C THR A 235 19.05 -25.91 19.55
N GLN A 236 19.69 -27.04 19.24
CA GLN A 236 20.84 -27.56 19.99
C GLN A 236 21.99 -26.57 20.11
N PHE A 237 22.23 -25.76 19.08
CA PHE A 237 23.30 -24.76 19.07
C PHE A 237 23.14 -23.70 20.18
N LEU A 238 21.90 -23.40 20.60
CA LEU A 238 21.62 -22.48 21.71
C LEU A 238 22.00 -23.07 23.08
N HIS A 239 22.28 -24.37 23.18
CA HIS A 239 22.82 -24.96 24.40
C HIS A 239 24.18 -24.35 24.78
N ASP A 240 25.04 -24.13 23.79
CA ASP A 240 26.39 -23.60 23.97
C ASP A 240 26.33 -22.12 24.39
N LYS A 241 26.99 -21.80 25.52
CA LYS A 241 27.06 -20.44 26.07
C LYS A 241 27.79 -19.48 25.14
N ASN A 242 28.70 -19.96 24.31
CA ASN A 242 29.43 -19.12 23.38
C ASN A 242 28.62 -18.76 22.14
N GLN A 243 27.60 -19.55 21.81
CA GLN A 243 26.77 -19.39 20.61
C GLN A 243 25.41 -18.77 20.91
N SER A 244 25.15 -18.40 22.16
CA SER A 244 23.85 -17.85 22.54
C SER A 244 23.90 -16.85 23.67
N LEU A 245 23.01 -15.88 23.54
CA LEU A 245 22.92 -14.68 24.33
C LEU A 245 21.67 -14.72 25.21
N GLU A 246 21.84 -14.24 26.45
CA GLU A 246 20.79 -14.23 27.47
C GLU A 246 20.16 -12.84 27.54
N HIS A 247 18.91 -12.75 27.10
CA HIS A 247 18.15 -11.51 27.16
C HIS A 247 17.42 -11.44 28.49
N ARG A 248 17.75 -10.43 29.30
CA ARG A 248 17.32 -10.30 30.71
C ARG A 248 16.52 -9.02 30.97
N GLN A 249 15.84 -8.52 29.95
CA GLN A 249 15.12 -7.26 30.04
C GLN A 249 13.69 -7.51 30.57
N PRO A 250 13.20 -6.71 31.51
CA PRO A 250 11.78 -6.76 31.86
C PRO A 250 10.93 -6.29 30.67
N HIS A 251 9.74 -6.87 30.52
CA HIS A 251 8.80 -6.64 29.41
C HIS A 251 8.45 -5.16 29.09
N TRP A 252 8.67 -4.23 30.02
CA TRP A 252 8.42 -2.78 29.81
C TRP A 252 9.67 -2.02 29.33
N SER A 253 10.87 -2.61 29.45
CA SER A 253 12.14 -1.99 29.05
C SER A 253 12.84 -2.75 27.92
N GLY A 254 12.19 -3.76 27.35
CA GLY A 254 12.78 -4.61 26.31
C GLY A 254 11.99 -5.89 26.06
N ASP A 255 12.60 -6.82 25.32
CA ASP A 255 11.93 -7.95 24.67
C ASP A 255 11.62 -9.14 25.61
N GLY A 256 11.90 -9.00 26.90
CA GLY A 256 11.62 -10.03 27.92
C GLY A 256 12.80 -10.94 28.24
N TYR A 257 12.46 -12.14 28.73
CA TYR A 257 13.43 -13.15 29.17
C TYR A 257 13.47 -14.34 28.22
N PHE A 258 14.52 -14.44 27.41
CA PHE A 258 14.68 -15.51 26.43
C PHE A 258 16.15 -15.70 26.02
N LEU A 259 16.42 -16.85 25.41
CA LEU A 259 17.71 -17.22 24.86
C LEU A 259 17.66 -17.12 23.33
N SER A 260 18.72 -16.63 22.71
CA SER A 260 18.81 -16.47 21.26
C SER A 260 20.25 -16.52 20.79
N ASP A 261 20.47 -16.51 19.49
CA ASP A 261 21.78 -16.45 18.85
C ASP A 261 22.24 -15.04 18.49
N ARG A 262 21.38 -14.03 18.68
CA ARG A 262 21.60 -12.65 18.24
C ARG A 262 21.37 -11.65 19.36
N ASP A 263 22.15 -10.57 19.34
CA ASP A 263 22.11 -9.52 20.38
C ASP A 263 20.96 -8.52 20.16
N TYR A 264 20.50 -8.37 18.92
CA TYR A 264 19.38 -7.51 18.58
C TYR A 264 18.39 -8.30 17.75
N ILE A 265 17.17 -8.51 18.27
CA ILE A 265 16.21 -9.40 17.62
C ILE A 265 15.06 -8.62 17.01
N ARG A 266 15.00 -8.69 15.69
CA ARG A 266 13.75 -8.52 14.93
C ARG A 266 13.33 -9.81 14.22
N HIS A 267 14.13 -10.86 14.26
CA HIS A 267 13.84 -12.18 13.69
C HIS A 267 14.93 -13.19 14.13
N GLY A 268 14.62 -14.48 14.09
CA GLY A 268 15.53 -15.56 14.46
C GLY A 268 14.96 -16.46 15.55
N TRP A 269 15.83 -17.32 16.11
CA TRP A 269 15.43 -18.27 17.15
C TRP A 269 15.36 -17.59 18.52
N GLN A 270 14.26 -17.84 19.22
CA GLN A 270 14.03 -17.42 20.58
C GLN A 270 13.54 -18.60 21.41
N VAL A 271 14.25 -18.93 22.49
CA VAL A 271 13.83 -19.94 23.46
C VAL A 271 13.41 -19.26 24.74
N ARG A 272 12.14 -19.40 25.12
CA ARG A 272 11.57 -18.74 26.29
C ARG A 272 10.71 -19.69 27.11
N LYS A 273 10.37 -19.24 28.30
CA LYS A 273 9.47 -19.94 29.19
C LYS A 273 8.08 -19.32 29.13
N VAL A 274 7.06 -20.16 28.97
CA VAL A 274 5.65 -19.77 29.03
C VAL A 274 5.05 -20.36 30.30
N LEU A 275 4.45 -19.49 31.12
CA LEU A 275 3.82 -19.91 32.37
C LEU A 275 2.49 -20.59 32.10
N LEU A 276 2.22 -21.69 32.79
CA LEU A 276 0.93 -22.37 32.73
C LEU A 276 0.03 -21.77 33.81
N GLY A 277 -1.21 -21.46 33.46
CA GLY A 277 -2.22 -21.00 34.41
C GLY A 277 -2.66 -22.09 35.40
N ASN A 278 -3.44 -21.71 36.40
CA ASN A 278 -3.89 -22.63 37.45
C ASN A 278 -5.13 -23.46 37.08
N THR A 279 -5.84 -23.10 36.01
CA THR A 279 -7.10 -23.76 35.59
C THR A 279 -6.87 -24.75 34.47
N ILE A 280 -6.96 -24.30 33.21
CA ILE A 280 -6.76 -25.14 32.02
C ILE A 280 -5.34 -24.87 31.52
N LYS A 281 -4.39 -25.70 31.95
CA LYS A 281 -2.96 -25.51 31.60
C LYS A 281 -2.72 -25.60 30.10
N ALA A 282 -3.43 -26.47 29.40
CA ALA A 282 -3.29 -26.70 27.95
C ALA A 282 -3.50 -25.42 27.13
N HIS A 283 -4.45 -24.56 27.50
CA HIS A 283 -4.72 -23.29 26.81
C HIS A 283 -3.55 -22.29 26.85
N ASN A 284 -2.59 -22.48 27.75
CA ASN A 284 -1.40 -21.62 27.86
C ASN A 284 -0.21 -22.20 27.10
N VAL A 285 -0.35 -23.36 26.47
CA VAL A 285 0.69 -23.99 25.66
C VAL A 285 0.50 -23.53 24.22
N PRO A 286 1.50 -22.85 23.62
CA PRO A 286 1.38 -22.36 22.26
C PRO A 286 1.33 -23.53 21.27
N PHE A 287 0.53 -23.37 20.22
CA PHE A 287 0.45 -24.33 19.12
C PHE A 287 1.81 -24.51 18.45
N GLY A 288 2.27 -25.76 18.31
CA GLY A 288 3.59 -26.06 17.75
C GLY A 288 3.94 -27.54 17.72
N GLU A 289 5.16 -27.82 17.29
CA GLU A 289 5.71 -29.17 17.17
C GLU A 289 6.21 -29.71 18.51
N TRP A 290 6.08 -31.02 18.72
CA TRP A 290 6.54 -31.69 19.93
C TRP A 290 7.99 -32.17 19.80
N ALA A 291 8.85 -31.72 20.72
CA ALA A 291 10.22 -32.21 20.86
C ALA A 291 10.52 -32.81 22.24
N ILE A 292 9.51 -32.92 23.11
CA ILE A 292 9.69 -33.56 24.41
C ILE A 292 9.97 -35.04 24.21
N THR A 293 11.22 -35.44 24.45
CA THR A 293 11.58 -36.85 24.59
C THR A 293 11.09 -37.33 25.96
N GLY A 294 10.31 -38.40 25.97
CA GLY A 294 9.76 -39.02 27.18
C GLY A 294 10.81 -39.62 28.10
#